data_AF-X1M2R2-F1
#
_entry.id   AF-X1M2R2-F1
#
_cell.length_a   1.000
_cell.length_b   1.000
_cell.length_c   1.000
_cell.angle_alpha   90.00
_cell.angle_beta   90.00
_cell.angle_gamma   90.00
#
_symmetry.space_group_name_H-M   'P 1'
#
loop_
_entity.id
_entity.type
_entity.pdbx_description
1 polymer ?
#
loop_
_entity_poly.entity_id
_entity_poly.type
_entity_poly.pdbx_seq_one_letter_code
_entity_poly.pdbx_strand_id
1 'polypeptide(L)'
;GAKYDLVTDEIIRDFFKVEPPHFLVISCTLYLDFKSSPGSSNFKISVLKKKIRDLGFNPERYSNELSLTKKEKIQIKKLVERKAELIKKIKGTLSPIEKRKISEEIKDINNFIGEKVRPLKYKLSKKLEKEKEKMKQSKVYTFREFPFCFFSAKTLKDLNQQII
;
A
#
# COMPACT_ATOMS: atom_id res chain seq x y z
N GLY A 1 17.89 20.96 17.57
CA GLY A 1 18.79 22.08 17.94
C GLY A 1 18.00 23.22 18.55
N ALA A 2 17.16 23.88 17.76
CA ALA A 2 16.66 25.23 18.02
C ALA A 2 15.83 25.51 19.29
N LYS A 3 15.48 24.49 20.10
CA LYS A 3 14.65 24.71 21.29
C LYS A 3 15.39 25.44 22.41
N TYR A 4 16.72 25.30 22.49
CA TYR A 4 17.53 25.92 23.54
C TYR A 4 17.93 27.36 23.20
N ASP A 5 17.75 27.77 21.95
CA ASP A 5 18.15 29.09 21.45
C ASP A 5 17.33 30.18 22.15
N LEU A 6 16.03 29.97 22.36
CA LEU A 6 15.17 30.92 23.08
C LEU A 6 15.64 31.18 24.51
N VAL A 7 16.06 30.13 25.22
CA VAL A 7 16.59 30.28 26.60
C VAL A 7 17.94 30.98 26.56
N THR A 8 18.75 30.71 25.55
CA THR A 8 20.06 31.34 25.36
C THR A 8 19.91 32.84 25.07
N ASP A 9 18.93 33.21 24.25
CA ASP A 9 18.60 34.61 23.92
C ASP A 9 18.15 35.38 25.16
N GLU A 10 17.30 34.79 26.00
CA GLU A 10 16.89 35.39 27.28
C GLU A 10 18.08 35.59 28.22
N ILE A 11 18.97 34.60 28.35
CA ILE A 11 20.19 34.73 29.16
C ILE A 11 21.08 35.87 28.64
N ILE A 12 21.22 36.02 27.32
CA ILE A 12 22.00 37.10 26.70
C ILE A 12 21.40 38.46 27.05
N ARG A 13 20.08 38.62 26.88
CA ARG A 13 19.36 39.85 27.24
C ARG A 13 19.49 40.17 28.73
N ASP A 14 19.38 39.17 29.59
CA ASP A 14 19.37 39.36 31.05
C ASP A 14 20.76 39.59 31.64
N PHE A 15 21.77 38.83 31.24
CA PHE A 15 23.09 38.90 31.83
C PHE A 15 23.99 39.93 31.14
N PHE A 16 23.98 39.95 29.81
CA PHE A 16 24.87 40.82 29.03
C PHE A 16 24.21 42.14 28.60
N LYS A 17 22.88 42.27 28.78
CA LYS A 17 22.11 43.50 28.47
C LYS A 17 22.25 43.97 27.01
N VAL A 18 22.41 43.03 26.10
CA VAL A 18 22.49 43.27 24.65
C VAL A 18 21.46 42.42 23.92
N GLU A 19 21.03 42.87 22.73
CA GLU A 19 20.12 42.09 21.89
C GLU A 19 20.91 40.99 21.16
N PRO A 20 20.51 39.71 21.26
CA PRO A 20 21.17 38.64 20.54
C PRO A 20 21.03 38.81 19.03
N PRO A 21 22.05 38.44 18.24
CA PRO A 21 21.99 38.51 16.78
C PRO A 21 20.95 37.52 16.24
N HIS A 22 20.34 37.86 15.11
CA HIS A 22 19.40 36.95 14.45
C HIS A 22 20.17 35.83 13.75
N PHE A 23 19.90 34.58 14.13
CA PHE A 23 20.41 33.39 13.45
C PHE A 23 19.30 32.36 13.22
N LEU A 24 19.52 31.44 12.27
CA LEU A 24 18.58 30.39 11.92
C LEU A 24 19.28 29.03 12.04
N VAL A 25 18.66 28.10 12.77
CA VAL A 25 19.14 26.72 12.85
C VAL A 25 18.42 25.86 11.81
N ILE A 26 19.15 25.39 10.82
CA ILE A 26 18.66 24.49 9.76
C ILE A 26 19.35 23.13 9.92
N SER A 27 18.60 22.04 9.79
CA SER A 27 19.19 20.70 9.66
C SER A 27 19.09 20.23 8.21
N CYS A 28 20.21 19.78 7.65
CA CYS A 28 20.26 19.18 6.33
C CYS A 28 20.54 17.67 6.43
N THR A 29 19.88 16.89 5.59
CA THR A 29 20.09 15.43 5.49
C THR A 29 20.28 15.07 4.03
N LEU A 30 21.25 14.22 3.73
CA LEU A 30 21.49 13.70 2.40
C LEU A 30 20.87 12.31 2.22
N TYR A 31 20.32 12.06 1.04
CA TYR A 31 20.05 10.69 0.60
C TYR A 31 21.33 10.07 0.08
N LEU A 32 21.51 8.77 0.32
CA LEU A 32 22.59 8.02 -0.28
C LEU A 32 22.32 7.88 -1.79
N ASP A 33 23.34 8.17 -2.61
CA ASP A 33 23.23 8.16 -4.06
C ASP A 33 23.22 6.72 -4.60
N PHE A 34 22.03 6.12 -4.59
CA PHE A 34 21.81 4.85 -5.27
C PHE A 34 21.39 5.09 -6.72
N LYS A 35 22.06 4.42 -7.66
CA LYS A 35 21.86 4.58 -9.13
C LYS A 35 20.42 4.41 -9.63
N SER A 36 19.55 3.71 -8.90
CA SER A 36 18.13 3.60 -9.26
C SER A 36 17.27 3.08 -8.11
N SER A 37 16.20 3.79 -7.74
CA SER A 37 15.19 3.25 -6.82
C SER A 37 14.17 2.39 -7.58
N PRO A 38 13.75 1.23 -7.06
CA PRO A 38 12.61 0.52 -7.61
C PRO A 38 11.37 1.41 -7.49
N GLY A 39 10.83 1.85 -8.63
CA GLY A 39 9.61 2.66 -8.69
C GLY A 39 8.48 1.97 -7.92
N SER A 40 8.18 2.49 -6.74
CA SER A 40 7.24 1.88 -5.81
C SER A 40 6.01 2.78 -5.67
N SER A 41 4.82 2.19 -5.65
CA SER A 41 3.57 2.96 -5.59
C SER A 41 2.58 2.29 -4.65
N ASN A 42 2.25 2.99 -3.56
CA ASN A 42 1.21 2.58 -2.61
C ASN A 42 -0.13 2.32 -3.30
N PHE A 43 -0.42 3.08 -4.37
CA PHE A 43 -1.61 2.90 -5.18
C PHE A 43 -1.67 1.51 -5.83
N LYS A 44 -0.56 1.02 -6.42
CA LYS A 44 -0.51 -0.31 -7.04
C LYS A 44 -0.81 -1.43 -6.05
N ILE A 45 -0.25 -1.35 -4.84
CA ILE A 45 -0.52 -2.31 -3.75
C ILE A 45 -2.00 -2.27 -3.34
N SER A 46 -2.58 -1.08 -3.19
CA SER A 46 -3.98 -0.90 -2.81
C SER A 46 -4.93 -1.51 -3.86
N VAL A 47 -4.67 -1.24 -5.14
CA VAL A 47 -5.43 -1.79 -6.27
C VAL A 47 -5.35 -3.31 -6.30
N LEU A 48 -4.16 -3.89 -6.14
CA LEU A 48 -3.99 -5.35 -6.12
C LEU A 48 -4.72 -6.00 -4.93
N LYS A 49 -4.63 -5.42 -3.73
CA LYS A 49 -5.37 -5.90 -2.55
C LYS A 49 -6.88 -5.85 -2.78
N LYS A 50 -7.38 -4.76 -3.36
CA LYS A 50 -8.81 -4.62 -3.70
C LYS A 50 -9.24 -5.70 -4.69
N LYS A 51 -8.46 -5.94 -5.76
CA LYS A 51 -8.75 -6.97 -6.75
C LYS A 51 -8.74 -8.40 -6.16
N ILE A 52 -7.78 -8.72 -5.30
CA ILE A 52 -7.72 -10.03 -4.62
C ILE A 52 -8.92 -10.25 -3.69
N ARG A 53 -9.34 -9.20 -2.97
CA ARG A 53 -10.53 -9.27 -2.10
C ARG A 53 -11.79 -9.47 -2.94
N ASP A 54 -11.94 -8.68 -4.00
CA ASP A 54 -13.11 -8.75 -4.89
C ASP A 54 -13.22 -10.12 -5.56
N LEU A 55 -12.10 -10.75 -5.93
CA LEU A 55 -12.07 -12.13 -6.41
C LEU A 55 -12.63 -13.15 -5.40
N GLY A 56 -12.57 -12.87 -4.10
CA GLY A 56 -13.12 -13.77 -3.08
C GLY A 56 -14.65 -13.64 -2.91
N PHE A 57 -15.20 -12.45 -3.16
CA PHE A 57 -16.64 -12.18 -2.95
C PHE A 57 -17.45 -12.21 -4.24
N ASN A 58 -16.83 -11.76 -5.34
CA ASN A 58 -17.42 -11.61 -6.66
C ASN A 58 -16.52 -12.24 -7.75
N PRO A 59 -16.12 -13.52 -7.61
CA PRO A 59 -15.27 -14.19 -8.58
C PRO A 59 -15.84 -14.16 -10.01
N GLU A 60 -17.17 -14.09 -10.15
CA GLU A 60 -17.89 -14.00 -11.42
C GLU A 60 -17.48 -12.80 -12.29
N ARG A 61 -17.08 -11.68 -11.67
CA ARG A 61 -16.64 -10.47 -12.39
C ARG A 61 -15.38 -10.71 -13.22
N TYR A 62 -14.62 -11.74 -12.87
CA TYR A 62 -13.35 -12.08 -13.49
C TYR A 62 -13.44 -13.31 -14.40
N SER A 63 -14.66 -13.81 -14.66
CA SER A 63 -14.90 -14.95 -15.55
C SER A 63 -14.35 -14.75 -16.96
N ASN A 64 -14.28 -13.51 -17.45
CA ASN A 64 -13.69 -13.16 -18.74
C ASN A 64 -12.16 -13.19 -18.75
N GLU A 65 -11.50 -13.02 -17.60
CA GLU A 65 -10.03 -13.07 -17.47
C GLU A 65 -9.51 -14.52 -17.36
N LEU A 66 -10.41 -15.51 -17.34
CA LEU A 66 -10.07 -16.92 -17.22
C LEU A 66 -10.09 -17.62 -18.58
N SER A 67 -9.13 -18.51 -18.77
CA SER A 67 -9.11 -19.48 -19.88
C SER A 67 -10.09 -20.62 -19.58
N LEU A 68 -11.39 -20.35 -19.69
CA LEU A 68 -12.46 -21.34 -19.46
C LEU A 68 -12.89 -22.01 -20.76
N THR A 69 -13.23 -23.30 -20.66
CA THR A 69 -13.89 -24.03 -21.75
C THR A 69 -15.31 -23.51 -21.98
N LYS A 70 -15.90 -23.75 -23.17
CA LYS A 70 -17.28 -23.35 -23.47
C LYS A 70 -18.30 -23.92 -22.46
N LYS A 71 -18.10 -25.17 -22.01
CA LYS A 71 -18.96 -25.83 -21.01
C LYS A 71 -18.89 -25.13 -19.65
N GLU A 72 -17.70 -24.79 -19.18
CA GLU A 72 -17.50 -24.09 -17.91
C GLU A 72 -18.10 -22.67 -17.93
N LYS A 73 -17.99 -21.96 -19.06
CA LYS A 73 -18.62 -20.64 -19.21
C LYS A 73 -20.15 -20.71 -19.06
N ILE A 74 -20.78 -21.73 -19.66
CA ILE A 74 -22.24 -21.95 -19.54
C ILE A 74 -22.61 -22.28 -18.10
N GLN A 75 -21.83 -23.14 -17.43
CA GLN A 75 -22.07 -23.51 -16.03
C GLN A 75 -21.94 -22.30 -15.09
N ILE A 76 -20.89 -21.49 -15.25
CA ILE A 76 -20.70 -20.28 -14.46
C ILE A 76 -21.86 -19.30 -14.70
N LYS A 77 -22.30 -19.12 -15.94
CA LYS A 77 -23.45 -18.24 -16.24
C LYS A 77 -24.72 -18.66 -15.47
N LYS A 78 -25.05 -19.96 -15.47
CA LYS A 78 -26.19 -20.49 -14.70
C LYS A 78 -26.04 -20.23 -13.19
N LEU A 79 -24.83 -20.43 -12.65
CA LEU A 79 -24.56 -20.18 -11.23
C LEU A 79 -24.65 -18.70 -10.87
N VAL A 80 -24.25 -17.79 -11.76
CA VAL A 80 -24.36 -16.34 -11.59
C VAL A 80 -25.82 -15.90 -11.59
N GLU A 81 -26.63 -16.41 -12.50
CA GLU A 81 -28.08 -16.18 -12.54
C GLU A 81 -28.73 -16.66 -11.24
N ARG A 82 -28.40 -17.88 -10.78
CA ARG A 82 -28.87 -18.43 -9.52
C ARG A 82 -28.47 -17.57 -8.31
N LYS A 83 -27.21 -17.12 -8.24
CA LYS A 83 -26.72 -16.22 -7.19
C LYS A 83 -27.51 -14.91 -7.17
N ALA A 84 -27.86 -14.34 -8.33
CA ALA A 84 -28.65 -13.11 -8.40
C ALA A 84 -30.08 -13.30 -7.86
N GLU A 85 -30.72 -14.44 -8.13
CA GLU A 85 -32.02 -14.80 -7.54
C GLU A 85 -31.94 -14.92 -6.01
N LEU A 86 -30.92 -15.60 -5.50
CA LEU A 86 -30.69 -15.77 -4.06
C LEU A 86 -30.45 -14.43 -3.36
N ILE A 87 -29.71 -13.51 -3.97
CA ILE A 87 -29.49 -12.14 -3.45
C ILE A 87 -30.79 -11.32 -3.45
N LYS A 88 -31.71 -11.54 -4.41
CA LYS A 88 -33.04 -10.92 -4.34
C LYS A 88 -33.86 -11.51 -3.20
N LYS A 89 -33.83 -12.84 -3.05
CA LYS A 89 -34.56 -13.57 -2.00
C LYS A 89 -34.12 -13.12 -0.60
N ILE A 90 -32.81 -13.03 -0.35
CA ILE A 90 -32.27 -12.65 0.98
C ILE A 90 -32.68 -11.24 1.43
N LYS A 91 -32.90 -10.32 0.48
CA LYS A 91 -33.36 -8.95 0.78
C LYS A 91 -34.83 -8.91 1.21
N GLY A 92 -35.66 -9.82 0.71
CA GLY A 92 -37.09 -9.91 1.05
C GLY A 92 -37.40 -10.79 2.27
N THR A 93 -36.46 -11.63 2.70
CA THR A 93 -36.64 -12.54 3.83
C THR A 93 -36.47 -11.82 5.18
N LEU A 94 -37.37 -12.07 6.14
CA LEU A 94 -37.25 -11.58 7.52
C LEU A 94 -36.67 -12.64 8.48
N SER A 95 -36.83 -13.93 8.18
CA SER A 95 -36.36 -15.04 9.02
C SER A 95 -34.82 -15.16 9.02
N PRO A 96 -34.17 -15.14 10.20
CA PRO A 96 -32.71 -15.32 10.31
C PRO A 96 -32.23 -16.69 9.81
N ILE A 97 -33.03 -17.74 9.99
CA ILE A 97 -32.68 -19.12 9.60
C ILE A 97 -32.64 -19.23 8.07
N GLU A 98 -33.62 -18.66 7.38
CA GLU A 98 -33.69 -18.65 5.93
C GLU A 98 -32.57 -17.79 5.32
N LYS A 99 -32.26 -16.63 5.92
CA LYS A 99 -31.11 -15.81 5.51
C LYS A 99 -29.79 -16.58 5.58
N ARG A 100 -29.61 -17.39 6.63
CA ARG A 100 -28.42 -18.23 6.78
C ARG A 100 -28.33 -19.28 5.69
N LYS A 101 -29.40 -20.03 5.43
CA LYS A 101 -29.44 -21.03 4.33
C LYS A 101 -29.11 -20.40 2.97
N ILE A 102 -29.70 -19.24 2.67
CA ILE A 102 -29.42 -18.52 1.41
C ILE A 102 -27.95 -18.05 1.35
N SER A 103 -27.40 -17.57 2.46
CA SER A 103 -25.99 -17.14 2.53
C SER A 103 -25.02 -18.30 2.34
N GLU A 104 -25.35 -19.48 2.87
CA GLU A 104 -24.59 -20.72 2.67
C GLU A 104 -24.62 -21.14 1.19
N GLU A 105 -25.79 -21.13 0.53
CA GLU A 105 -25.90 -21.43 -0.91
C GLU A 105 -25.10 -20.44 -1.78
N ILE A 106 -25.15 -19.14 -1.45
CA ILE A 106 -24.31 -18.12 -2.13
C ILE A 106 -22.82 -18.39 -1.90
N LYS A 107 -22.42 -18.82 -0.70
CA LYS A 107 -21.04 -19.13 -0.36
C LYS A 107 -20.54 -20.34 -1.14
N ASP A 108 -21.37 -21.37 -1.31
CA ASP A 108 -21.02 -22.57 -2.09
C ASP A 108 -20.84 -22.23 -3.57
N ILE A 109 -21.72 -21.40 -4.14
CA ILE A 109 -21.56 -20.88 -5.50
C ILE A 109 -20.25 -20.09 -5.63
N ASN A 110 -19.98 -19.19 -4.68
CA ASN A 110 -18.74 -18.41 -4.67
C ASN A 110 -17.49 -19.30 -4.55
N ASN A 111 -17.53 -20.36 -3.75
CA ASN A 111 -16.43 -21.31 -3.62
C ASN A 111 -16.19 -22.07 -4.92
N PHE A 112 -17.26 -22.52 -5.59
CA PHE A 112 -17.16 -23.23 -6.87
C PHE A 112 -16.50 -22.36 -7.96
N ILE A 113 -16.96 -21.12 -8.12
CA ILE A 113 -16.34 -20.18 -9.08
C ILE A 113 -14.94 -19.78 -8.57
N GLY A 114 -14.77 -19.68 -7.26
CA GLY A 114 -13.54 -19.42 -6.51
C GLY A 114 -12.39 -20.36 -6.89
N GLU A 115 -12.66 -21.67 -6.94
CA GLU A 115 -11.66 -22.66 -7.35
C GLU A 115 -11.19 -22.45 -8.79
N LYS A 116 -12.10 -22.03 -9.69
CA LYS A 116 -11.75 -21.73 -11.09
C LYS A 116 -10.90 -20.47 -11.22
N VAL A 117 -11.10 -19.46 -10.34
CA VAL A 117 -10.27 -18.24 -10.31
C VAL A 117 -8.98 -18.38 -9.50
N ARG A 118 -8.74 -19.53 -8.84
CA ARG A 118 -7.56 -19.75 -8.00
C ARG A 118 -6.22 -19.47 -8.70
N PRO A 119 -5.99 -19.84 -9.98
CA PRO A 119 -4.76 -19.50 -10.69
C PRO A 119 -4.57 -17.98 -10.86
N LEU A 120 -5.67 -17.26 -11.13
CA LEU A 120 -5.64 -15.80 -11.25
C LEU A 120 -5.33 -15.15 -9.90
N LYS A 121 -5.96 -15.62 -8.82
CA LYS A 121 -5.68 -15.18 -7.44
C LYS A 121 -4.22 -15.39 -7.09
N TYR A 122 -3.65 -16.56 -7.39
CA TYR A 122 -2.22 -16.85 -7.17
C TYR A 122 -1.32 -15.87 -7.93
N LYS A 123 -1.58 -15.64 -9.22
CA LYS A 123 -0.82 -14.67 -10.03
C LYS A 123 -0.87 -13.26 -9.44
N LEU A 124 -2.04 -12.81 -8.97
CA LEU A 124 -2.20 -11.49 -8.36
C LEU A 124 -1.52 -11.38 -6.99
N SER A 125 -1.59 -12.42 -6.16
CA SER A 125 -0.89 -12.49 -4.88
C SER A 125 0.63 -12.40 -5.09
N LYS A 126 1.18 -13.14 -6.04
CA LYS A 126 2.60 -13.07 -6.38
C LYS A 126 3.02 -11.68 -6.88
N LYS A 127 2.16 -11.00 -7.65
CA LYS A 127 2.38 -9.59 -8.05
C LYS A 127 2.36 -8.66 -6.83
N LEU A 128 1.43 -8.87 -5.89
CA LEU A 128 1.33 -8.08 -4.67
C LEU A 128 2.58 -8.23 -3.78
N GLU A 129 3.11 -9.43 -3.65
CA GLU A 129 4.35 -9.68 -2.91
C GLU A 129 5.53 -8.94 -3.54
N LYS A 130 5.71 -9.05 -4.86
CA LYS A 130 6.76 -8.31 -5.57
C LYS A 130 6.65 -6.80 -5.38
N GLU A 131 5.45 -6.23 -5.45
CA GLU A 131 5.26 -4.78 -5.23
C GLU A 131 5.52 -4.39 -3.77
N LYS A 132 5.18 -5.24 -2.80
CA LYS A 132 5.55 -5.02 -1.39
C LYS A 132 7.06 -5.08 -1.17
N GLU A 133 7.77 -6.01 -1.82
CA GLU A 133 9.23 -6.09 -1.76
C GLU A 133 9.87 -4.83 -2.33
N LYS A 134 9.40 -4.34 -3.49
CA LYS A 134 9.85 -3.06 -4.05
C LYS A 134 9.62 -1.89 -3.09
N MET A 135 8.47 -1.83 -2.42
CA MET A 135 8.22 -0.81 -1.39
C MET A 135 9.19 -0.92 -0.22
N LYS A 136 9.46 -2.14 0.27
CA LYS A 136 10.43 -2.36 1.36
C LYS A 136 11.82 -1.89 0.94
N GLN A 137 12.25 -2.23 -0.28
CA GLN A 137 13.52 -1.78 -0.83
C GLN A 137 13.55 -0.27 -0.95
N SER A 138 12.51 0.35 -1.53
CA SER A 138 12.40 1.81 -1.70
C SER A 138 12.55 2.59 -0.38
N LYS A 139 12.10 2.04 0.76
CA LYS A 139 12.35 2.65 2.07
C LYS A 139 13.83 2.80 2.40
N VAL A 140 14.68 1.88 1.97
CA VAL A 140 16.15 1.97 2.13
C VAL A 140 16.72 3.12 1.31
N TYR A 141 16.24 3.30 0.08
CA TYR A 141 16.64 4.43 -0.78
C TYR A 141 16.26 5.78 -0.18
N THR A 142 15.14 5.82 0.54
CA THR A 142 14.64 7.04 1.21
C THR A 142 15.06 7.13 2.68
N PHE A 143 16.01 6.31 3.13
CA PHE A 143 16.52 6.38 4.50
C PHE A 143 17.51 7.55 4.60
N ARG A 144 17.39 8.36 5.66
CA ARG A 144 18.13 9.63 5.82
C ARG A 144 19.20 9.59 6.91
N GLU A 145 19.33 8.48 7.63
CA GLU A 145 20.22 8.36 8.79
C GLU A 145 21.40 7.41 8.49
N PHE A 146 21.87 7.40 7.24
CA PHE A 146 23.06 6.64 6.90
C PHE A 146 24.30 7.24 7.58
N PRO A 147 25.21 6.42 8.12
CA PRO A 147 26.49 6.90 8.64
C PRO A 147 27.29 7.68 7.59
N PHE A 148 28.01 8.72 8.03
CA PHE A 148 28.76 9.62 7.14
C PHE A 148 29.79 8.88 6.25
N CYS A 149 30.32 7.74 6.70
CA CYS A 149 31.31 6.94 5.97
C CYS A 149 30.77 6.29 4.68
N PHE A 150 29.45 6.28 4.48
CA PHE A 150 28.84 5.83 3.22
C PHE A 150 28.83 6.90 2.13
N PHE A 151 29.14 8.16 2.46
CA PHE A 151 29.16 9.27 1.52
C PHE A 151 30.57 9.54 1.02
N SER A 152 30.69 9.94 -0.25
CA SER A 152 31.99 10.34 -0.79
C SER A 152 32.47 11.64 -0.13
N ALA A 153 33.79 11.77 0.07
CA ALA A 153 34.38 12.98 0.62
C ALA A 153 34.04 14.23 -0.22
N LYS A 154 33.86 14.07 -1.54
CA LYS A 154 33.42 15.14 -2.44
C LYS A 154 32.00 15.60 -2.09
N THR A 155 31.05 14.66 -1.99
CA THR A 155 29.65 14.95 -1.64
C THR A 155 29.53 15.71 -0.31
N LEU A 156 30.32 15.31 0.69
CA LEU A 156 30.33 15.99 2.00
C LEU A 156 30.93 17.40 1.94
N LYS A 157 31.96 17.61 1.12
CA LYS A 157 32.54 18.95 0.89
C LYS A 157 31.57 19.87 0.15
N ASP A 158 30.94 19.36 -0.91
CA ASP A 158 29.97 20.11 -1.72
C ASP A 158 28.77 20.53 -0.86
N LEU A 159 28.29 19.67 0.05
CA LEU A 159 27.22 20.00 0.99
C LEU A 159 27.58 21.18 1.89
N ASN A 160 28.79 21.18 2.47
CA ASN A 160 29.23 22.26 3.35
C ASN A 160 29.35 23.60 2.62
N GLN A 161 29.68 23.59 1.33
CA GLN A 161 29.76 24.81 0.52
C GLN A 161 28.39 25.39 0.12
N GLN A 162 27.31 24.61 0.19
CA GLN A 162 25.95 25.07 -0.13
C GLN A 162 25.20 25.65 1.08
N ILE A 163 25.68 25.39 2.29
CA ILE A 163 25.03 25.81 3.55
C ILE A 163 25.66 27.11 4.11
N ILE A 164 26.87 27.46 3.66
CA ILE A 164 27.60 28.70 4.00
C ILE A 164 27.40 29.71 2.87
#